data_AF-I4HVK0-F1
#
_entry.id   AF-I4HVK0-F1
#
_cell.length_a   1.000
_cell.length_b   1.000
_cell.length_c   1.000
_cell.angle_alpha   90.00
_cell.angle_beta   90.00
_cell.angle_gamma   90.00
#
_symmetry.space_group_name_H-M   'P 1'
#
loop_
_entity.id
_entity.type
_entity.pdbx_description
1 polymer ?
#
loop_
_entity_poly.entity_id
_entity_poly.type
_entity_poly.pdbx_seq_one_letter_code
_entity_poly.pdbx_strand_id
1 'polypeptide(L)' 'MRCDIYLADLNPSRGSEQAGIRPVIIVQHNNIDRFTSTVVVIPLTSNLRRAQIP' A
#
# COMPACT_ATOMS: atom_id res chain seq x y z
N MET A 1 2.03 -12.23 6.76
CA MET A 1 2.19 -10.89 6.17
C MET A 1 1.47 -10.79 4.84
N ARG A 2 1.68 -11.66 3.86
CA ARG A 2 0.88 -11.61 2.63
C ARG A 2 -0.63 -11.70 2.92
N CYS A 3 -1.39 -10.79 2.31
CA CYS A 3 -2.83 -10.55 2.50
C CYS A 3 -3.24 -9.89 3.82
N ASP A 4 -2.29 -9.52 4.68
CA ASP A 4 -2.60 -8.76 5.90
C ASP A 4 -2.77 -7.26 5.56
N ILE A 5 -3.58 -6.57 6.37
CA ILE A 5 -3.85 -5.13 6.26
C ILE A 5 -3.09 -4.38 7.35
N TYR A 6 -2.35 -3.35 6.96
CA TYR A 6 -1.63 -2.46 7.88
C TYR A 6 -1.99 -0.99 7.62
N LEU A 7 -1.88 -0.16 8.65
CA LEU A 7 -1.92 1.29 8.50
C LEU A 7 -0.51 1.80 8.20
N ALA A 8 -0.33 2.51 7.08
CA ALA A 8 0.98 3.00 6.65
C ALA A 8 0.94 4.50 6.34
N ASP A 9 2.03 5.21 6.64
CA ASP A 9 2.27 6.59 6.20
C ASP A 9 2.95 6.59 4.84
N LEU A 10 2.29 7.16 3.82
CA LEU A 10 2.80 7.24 2.45
C LEU A 10 3.39 8.62 2.11
N ASN A 11 3.72 9.43 3.12
CA ASN A 11 4.34 10.73 2.93
C ASN A 11 5.88 10.67 3.04
N PRO A 12 6.60 11.60 2.38
CA PRO A 12 6.10 12.57 1.42
C PRO A 12 5.81 11.94 0.04
N SER A 13 4.67 12.28 -0.56
CA SER A 13 4.29 11.87 -1.92
C SER A 13 4.59 12.97 -2.94
N ARG A 14 4.79 12.61 -4.21
CA ARG A 14 4.98 13.55 -5.33
C ARG A 14 3.91 13.40 -6.40
N GLY A 15 3.36 14.52 -6.87
CA GLY A 15 2.36 14.52 -7.95
C GLY A 15 1.05 13.83 -7.56
N SER A 16 0.64 12.84 -8.36
CA SER A 16 -0.62 12.09 -8.20
C SER A 16 -0.45 10.75 -7.47
N GLU A 17 0.69 10.53 -6.82
CA GLU A 17 0.92 9.37 -5.94
C GLU A 17 -0.14 9.30 -4.84
N GLN A 18 -0.50 8.08 -4.41
CA GLN A 18 -1.37 7.91 -3.26
C GLN A 18 -0.63 8.32 -1.98
N ALA A 19 -1.20 9.27 -1.25
CA ALA A 19 -0.54 9.97 -0.14
C ALA A 19 -1.28 9.80 1.20
N GLY A 20 -0.69 10.26 2.29
CA GLY A 20 -1.32 10.24 3.61
C GLY A 20 -1.22 8.90 4.34
N ILE A 21 -1.69 8.89 5.59
CA ILE A 21 -1.76 7.69 6.42
C ILE A 21 -3.02 6.92 6.05
N ARG A 22 -2.88 5.70 5.51
CA ARG A 22 -4.02 4.90 5.03
C ARG A 22 -3.80 3.40 5.14
N PRO A 23 -4.88 2.60 5.15
CA PRO A 23 -4.78 1.15 5.10
C PRO A 23 -4.12 0.69 3.79
N VAL A 24 -3.25 -0.30 3.88
CA VAL A 24 -2.56 -0.94 2.76
C VAL A 24 -2.63 -2.46 2.90
N ILE A 25 -2.72 -3.17 1.77
CA ILE A 25 -2.65 -4.64 1.73
C ILE A 25 -1.25 -5.07 1.32
N ILE A 26 -0.63 -5.97 2.07
CA ILE A 26 0.66 -6.54 1.70
C ILE A 26 0.45 -7.61 0.61
N VAL A 27 1.07 -7.40 -0.56
CA VAL A 27 1.02 -8.36 -1.69
C VAL A 27 2.33 -9.08 -1.94
N GLN A 28 3.40 -8.66 -1.27
CA GLN A 28 4.71 -9.30 -1.31
C GLN A 28 4.65 -10.79 -0.92
N HIS A 29 5.50 -11.59 -1.55
CA HIS A 29 5.66 -13.00 -1.19
C HIS A 29 6.43 -13.13 0.13
N ASN A 30 5.86 -13.90 1.08
CA ASN A 30 6.45 -14.13 2.41
C ASN A 30 7.90 -14.66 2.38
N ASN A 31 8.33 -15.33 1.31
CA ASN A 31 9.70 -15.87 1.21
C ASN A 31 10.77 -14.78 1.19
N ILE A 32 10.43 -13.58 0.73
CA ILE A 32 11.39 -12.47 0.59
C ILE A 32 11.44 -11.63 1.88
N ASP A 33 10.41 -11.72 2.72
CA ASP A 33 10.17 -10.87 3.89
C ASP A 33 11.32 -10.86 4.93
N ARG A 34 12.08 -11.96 5.03
CA ARG A 34 13.24 -12.06 5.94
C ARG A 34 14.52 -11.49 5.35
N PHE A 35 14.55 -11.22 4.05
CA PHE A 35 15.72 -10.79 3.31
C PHE A 35 15.64 -9.34 2.86
N THR A 36 14.49 -8.68 3.04
CA THR A 36 14.28 -7.29 2.68
C THR A 36 13.62 -6.52 3.80
N SER A 37 13.99 -5.26 3.95
CA SER A 37 13.29 -4.31 4.82
C SER A 37 12.18 -3.55 4.07
N THR A 38 11.98 -3.83 2.78
CA THR A 38 10.96 -3.21 1.94
C THR A 38 9.84 -4.20 1.62
N VAL A 39 8.62 -3.70 1.52
CA VAL A 39 7.44 -4.52 1.21
C VAL A 39 6.63 -3.89 0.10
N VAL A 40 6.16 -4.72 -0.84
CA VAL A 40 5.22 -4.29 -1.89
C VAL A 40 3.79 -4.32 -1.35
N VAL A 41 3.10 -3.19 -1.44
CA VAL A 41 1.76 -2.98 -0.90
C VAL A 41 0.80 -2.36 -1.92
N ILE A 42 -0.50 -2.56 -1.72
CA ILE A 42 -1.57 -1.87 -2.46
C ILE A 42 -2.28 -0.90 -1.51
N PRO A 43 -2.27 0.42 -1.76
CA PRO A 43 -2.97 1.39 -0.92
C PRO A 43 -4.47 1.38 -1.14
N LEU A 44 -5.24 1.43 -0.06
CA LEU A 44 -6.71 1.49 -0.11
C LEU A 44 -7.20 2.94 -0.12
N THR A 45 -8.33 3.16 -0.79
CA THR A 45 -8.99 4.47 -0.86
C THR A 45 -10.49 4.33 -0.67
N SER A 46 -11.08 5.26 0.09
CA SER A 46 -12.54 5.40 0.19
C SER A 46 -13.14 6.22 -0.95
N ASN A 47 -12.30 6.80 -1.83
CA ASN A 47 -12.75 7.52 -3.01
C ASN A 47 -13.17 6.52 -4.09
N LEU A 48 -14.44 6.08 -4.04
CA LEU A 48 -15.01 5.10 -4.96
C LEU A 48 -14.94 5.56 -6.42
N ARG A 49 -15.10 6.88 -6.67
CA ARG A 49 -14.98 7.44 -8.03
C ARG A 49 -13.58 7.20 -8.61
N ARG A 50 -12.52 7.37 -7.81
CA ARG A 50 -11.14 7.08 -8.24
C ARG A 50 -10.87 5.58 -8.32
N ALA A 51 -11.46 4.79 -7.43
CA ALA A 51 -11.30 3.33 -7.43
C ALA A 51 -11.93 2.66 -8.68
N GLN A 52 -12.87 3.33 -9.35
CA GLN A 52 -13.51 2.87 -10.58
C GLN A 52 -12.75 3.26 -11.86
N ILE A 53 -11.69 4.07 -11.76
CA ILE A 53 -10.86 4.44 -12.91
C ILE A 53 -9.91 3.26 -13.19
N PRO A 54 -9.87 2.72 -14.42
CA PRO A 54 -8.96 1.62 -14.81
C PRO A 54 -7.47 1.96 -14.63
#